data_AF-A0A3M1R0R8-F1
#
_entry.id   AF-A0A3M1R0R8-F1
#
_cell.length_a   1.000
_cell.length_b   1.000
_cell.length_c   1.000
_cell.angle_alpha   90.00
_cell.angle_beta   90.00
_cell.angle_gamma   90.00
#
_symmetry.space_group_name_H-M   'P 1'
#
loop_
_entity.id
_entity.type
_entity.pdbx_description
1 polymer ?
#
loop_
_entity_poly.entity_id
_entity_poly.type
_entity_poly.pdbx_seq_one_letter_code
_entity_poly.pdbx_strand_id
1 'polypeptide(L)'
;MSPGRALRWGAAMAYAAGIFALSSQSGITAPEVVPNFDKVCHAVEYAGFTWVLALALEAGGSPLVAPRAALLATLYGASDEYHQRFTPGRDASAWDVAAD
;
A
#
# COMPACT_ATOMS: atom_id res chain seq x y z
N MET A 1 -25.65 -2.57 0.57
CA MET A 1 -24.55 -2.06 1.44
C MET A 1 -25.01 -0.75 2.05
N SER A 2 -24.72 -0.48 3.34
CA SER A 2 -25.03 0.85 3.89
C SER A 2 -24.21 1.93 3.16
N PRO A 3 -24.72 3.15 2.99
CA PRO A 3 -23.99 4.25 2.34
C PRO A 3 -22.59 4.48 2.93
N GLY A 4 -22.46 4.36 4.26
CA GLY A 4 -21.18 4.47 4.95
C GLY A 4 -20.19 3.37 4.58
N ARG A 5 -20.65 2.13 4.33
CA ARG A 5 -19.76 1.05 3.86
C ARG A 5 -19.25 1.32 2.46
N ALA A 6 -20.11 1.79 1.55
CA ALA A 6 -19.70 2.12 0.18
C ALA A 6 -18.64 3.22 0.16
N LEU A 7 -18.79 4.26 0.98
CA LEU A 7 -17.82 5.34 1.10
C LEU A 7 -16.44 4.85 1.58
N ARG A 8 -16.39 3.96 2.58
CA ARG A 8 -15.12 3.43 3.11
C ARG A 8 -14.39 2.56 2.11
N TRP A 9 -15.12 1.70 1.38
CA TRP A 9 -14.53 0.94 0.27
C TRP A 9 -14.08 1.86 -0.86
N GLY A 10 -14.83 2.92 -1.17
CA GLY A 10 -14.42 3.96 -2.10
C GLY A 10 -13.10 4.62 -1.68
N ALA A 11 -12.93 4.95 -0.40
CA ALA A 11 -11.68 5.49 0.14
C ALA A 11 -10.52 4.50 0.03
N ALA A 12 -10.74 3.21 0.34
CA ALA A 12 -9.71 2.18 0.20
C ALA A 12 -9.28 2.01 -1.28
N MET A 13 -10.24 2.01 -2.21
CA MET A 13 -9.95 1.93 -3.64
C MET A 13 -9.21 3.17 -4.15
N ALA A 14 -9.59 4.37 -3.70
CA ALA A 14 -8.91 5.61 -4.04
C ALA A 14 -7.46 5.63 -3.52
N TYR A 15 -7.24 5.12 -2.30
CA TYR A 15 -5.90 4.98 -1.72
C TYR A 15 -5.04 4.03 -2.55
N ALA A 16 -5.55 2.83 -2.85
CA ALA A 16 -4.86 1.87 -3.71
C ALA A 16 -4.50 2.47 -5.09
N ALA A 17 -5.46 3.12 -5.74
CA ALA A 17 -5.22 3.80 -7.01
C ALA A 17 -4.14 4.90 -6.91
N GLY A 18 -4.08 5.61 -5.78
CA GLY A 18 -3.02 6.58 -5.49
C GLY A 18 -1.64 5.93 -5.41
N ILE A 19 -1.49 4.84 -4.64
CA ILE A 19 -0.25 4.05 -4.56
C ILE A 19 0.17 3.62 -5.97
N PHE A 20 -0.73 2.98 -6.71
CA PHE A 20 -0.44 2.48 -8.06
C PHE A 20 0.01 3.60 -9.02
N ALA A 21 -0.66 4.76 -8.97
CA ALA A 21 -0.32 5.91 -9.81
C ALA A 21 1.05 6.51 -9.46
N LEU A 22 1.43 6.53 -8.18
CA LEU A 22 2.77 6.93 -7.75
C LEU A 22 3.83 5.89 -8.16
N SER A 23 3.50 4.61 -8.02
CA SER A 23 4.37 3.49 -8.40
C SER A 23 4.58 3.34 -9.91
N SER A 24 3.65 3.85 -10.71
CA SER A 24 3.71 3.89 -12.18
C SER A 24 4.63 4.98 -12.73
N GLN A 25 5.05 5.94 -11.90
CA GLN A 25 5.88 7.06 -12.37
C GLN A 25 7.35 6.66 -12.43
N SER A 26 7.97 6.86 -13.60
CA SER A 26 9.40 6.68 -13.83
C SER A 26 10.20 7.86 -13.27
N GLY A 27 11.33 7.60 -12.60
CA GLY A 27 12.25 8.65 -12.14
C GLY A 27 11.80 9.40 -10.88
N ILE A 28 10.75 8.93 -10.19
CA ILE A 28 10.44 9.39 -8.84
C ILE A 28 11.17 8.50 -7.84
N THR A 29 12.19 9.08 -7.21
CA THR A 29 12.88 8.49 -6.05
C THR A 29 12.54 9.30 -4.82
N ALA A 30 12.32 8.62 -3.69
CA ALA A 30 12.17 9.31 -2.41
C ALA A 30 13.43 10.16 -2.15
N PRO A 31 13.31 11.44 -1.76
CA PRO A 31 14.46 12.24 -1.42
C PRO A 31 15.16 11.61 -0.21
N GLU A 32 16.45 11.32 -0.32
CA GLU A 32 17.23 10.71 0.75
C GLU A 32 17.55 11.74 1.84
N VAL A 33 16.56 12.09 2.66
CA VAL A 33 16.70 13.06 3.76
C VAL A 33 17.41 12.43 4.96
N VAL A 34 17.22 11.13 5.16
CA VAL A 34 17.89 10.28 6.16
C VAL A 34 18.18 8.90 5.55
N PRO A 35 19.13 8.12 6.09
CA PRO A 35 19.40 6.77 5.61
C PRO A 35 18.13 5.90 5.64
N ASN A 36 17.85 5.17 4.55
CA ASN A 36 16.67 4.30 4.38
C ASN A 36 15.31 5.04 4.43
N PHE A 37 15.26 6.32 4.05
CA PHE A 37 14.01 7.08 4.06
C PHE A 37 12.94 6.50 3.12
N ASP A 38 13.34 5.83 2.05
CA ASP A 38 12.49 5.03 1.17
C ASP A 38 11.65 4.00 1.95
N LYS A 39 12.27 3.27 2.88
CA LYS A 39 11.60 2.28 3.72
C LYS A 39 10.62 2.92 4.69
N VAL A 40 10.96 4.10 5.22
CA VAL A 40 10.06 4.87 6.09
C VAL A 40 8.82 5.32 5.31
N CYS A 41 9.00 5.83 4.09
CA CYS A 41 7.90 6.18 3.21
C CYS A 41 7.01 4.97 2.92
N HIS A 42 7.61 3.83 2.58
CA HIS A 42 6.89 2.58 2.31
C HIS A 42 6.09 2.12 3.55
N ALA A 43 6.73 2.06 4.71
CA ALA A 43 6.06 1.67 5.96
C ALA A 43 4.86 2.58 6.29
N VAL A 44 4.99 3.90 6.09
CA VAL A 44 3.90 4.86 6.31
C VAL A 44 2.77 4.68 5.30
N GLU A 45 3.10 4.48 4.02
CA GLU A 45 2.13 4.24 2.94
C GLU A 45 1.27 3.00 3.22
N TYR A 46 1.90 1.86 3.52
CA TYR A 46 1.17 0.61 3.74
C TYR A 46 0.51 0.53 5.13
N ALA A 47 1.04 1.23 6.14
CA ALA A 47 0.32 1.42 7.41
C ALA A 47 -0.95 2.25 7.21
N GLY A 48 -0.88 3.33 6.43
CA GLY A 48 -2.04 4.13 6.05
C GLY A 48 -3.07 3.33 5.27
N PHE A 49 -2.62 2.53 4.29
CA PHE A 49 -3.51 1.66 3.51
C PHE A 49 -4.18 0.58 4.38
N THR A 50 -3.42 -0.06 5.27
CA THR A 50 -3.95 -1.03 6.25
C THR A 50 -5.03 -0.41 7.12
N TRP A 51 -4.83 0.82 7.59
CA TRP A 51 -5.81 1.54 8.40
C TRP A 51 -7.13 1.75 7.64
N VAL A 52 -7.06 2.24 6.39
CA VAL A 52 -8.26 2.48 5.57
C VAL A 52 -8.97 1.15 5.23
N LEU A 53 -8.22 0.08 4.96
CA LEU A 53 -8.77 -1.27 4.77
C LEU A 53 -9.47 -1.79 6.03
N ALA A 54 -8.90 -1.56 7.21
CA ALA A 54 -9.53 -1.94 8.48
C ALA A 54 -10.88 -1.26 8.65
N LEU A 55 -10.98 0.05 8.38
CA LEU A 55 -12.25 0.79 8.42
C LEU A 55 -13.28 0.24 7.41
N ALA A 56 -12.83 -0.16 6.22
CA ALA A 56 -13.70 -0.73 5.18
C ALA A 56 -14.18 -2.16 5.51
N LEU A 57 -13.33 -2.94 6.18
CA LEU A 57 -13.60 -4.31 6.65
C LEU A 57 -14.42 -4.36 7.94
N GLU A 58 -14.44 -3.27 8.72
CA GLU A 58 -15.13 -3.20 10.00
C GLU A 58 -16.65 -3.37 9.82
N ALA A 59 -17.07 -4.63 9.89
CA ALA A 59 -18.45 -5.07 9.93
C ALA A 59 -18.64 -5.85 11.24
N GLY A 60 -19.14 -5.16 12.28
CA GLY A 60 -19.62 -5.80 13.50
C GLY A 60 -18.55 -6.27 14.49
N GLY A 61 -17.39 -5.61 14.57
CA GLY A 61 -16.43 -5.79 15.68
C GLY A 61 -15.65 -7.12 15.67
N SER A 62 -15.48 -7.74 14.49
CA SER A 62 -14.69 -8.97 14.38
C SER A 62 -13.22 -8.74 14.82
N PRO A 63 -12.65 -9.61 15.67
CA PRO A 63 -11.25 -9.50 16.07
C PRO A 63 -10.28 -9.75 14.90
N LEU A 64 -10.78 -10.27 13.77
CA LEU A 64 -9.98 -10.56 12.59
C LEU A 64 -9.87 -9.37 11.61
N VAL A 65 -10.44 -8.21 11.92
CA VAL A 65 -10.37 -7.04 11.02
C VAL A 65 -8.93 -6.61 10.78
N ALA A 66 -8.16 -6.40 11.85
CA ALA A 66 -6.76 -5.98 11.76
C ALA A 66 -5.88 -6.97 10.97
N PRO A 67 -5.84 -8.29 11.29
CA PRO A 67 -5.00 -9.21 10.53
C PRO A 67 -5.45 -9.37 9.08
N ARG A 68 -6.75 -9.26 8.77
CA ARG A 68 -7.23 -9.29 7.37
C ARG A 68 -6.82 -8.04 6.61
N ALA A 69 -6.92 -6.86 7.24
CA ALA A 69 -6.50 -5.61 6.64
C ALA A 69 -5.00 -5.62 6.34
N ALA A 70 -4.19 -6.08 7.29
CA ALA A 70 -2.74 -6.22 7.13
C ALA A 70 -2.42 -7.20 5.99
N LEU A 71 -3.04 -8.39 5.96
CA LEU A 71 -2.83 -9.35 4.89
C LEU A 71 -3.18 -8.78 3.51
N LEU A 72 -4.29 -8.06 3.38
CA LEU A 72 -4.68 -7.42 2.11
C LEU A 72 -3.69 -6.33 1.70
N ALA A 73 -3.22 -5.51 2.64
CA ALA A 73 -2.22 -4.49 2.37
C ALA A 73 -0.89 -5.10 1.92
N THR A 74 -0.42 -6.17 2.59
CA THR A 74 0.81 -6.90 2.20
C THR A 74 0.68 -7.52 0.81
N LEU A 75 -0.45 -8.18 0.51
CA LEU A 75 -0.67 -8.75 -0.82
C LEU A 75 -0.71 -7.68 -1.91
N TYR A 76 -1.30 -6.51 -1.60
CA TYR A 76 -1.30 -5.37 -2.50
C TYR A 76 0.11 -4.82 -2.71
N GLY A 77 0.90 -4.67 -1.65
CA GLY A 77 2.29 -4.21 -1.73
C GLY A 77 3.17 -5.11 -2.57
N ALA A 78 3.11 -6.42 -2.33
CA ALA A 78 3.82 -7.39 -3.17
C ALA A 78 3.39 -7.32 -4.65
N SER A 79 2.11 -7.04 -4.92
CA SER A 79 1.62 -6.84 -6.30
C SER A 79 2.12 -5.53 -6.91
N ASP A 80 2.26 -4.46 -6.11
CA ASP A 80 2.78 -3.18 -6.55
C ASP A 80 4.28 -3.25 -6.85
N GLU A 81 5.07 -3.94 -6.02
CA GLU A 81 6.49 -4.22 -6.30
C GLU A 81 6.67 -5.03 -7.58
N TYR A 82 5.82 -6.04 -7.79
CA TYR A 82 5.83 -6.79 -9.04
C TYR A 82 5.49 -5.90 -10.24
N HIS A 83 4.51 -5.00 -10.09
CA HIS A 83 4.15 -4.01 -11.11
C HIS A 83 5.30 -3.03 -11.41
N GLN A 84 6.02 -2.56 -10.38
CA GLN A 84 7.14 -1.63 -10.52
C GLN A 84 8.28 -2.18 -11.40
N ARG A 85 8.44 -3.51 -11.52
CA ARG A 85 9.40 -4.15 -12.45
C ARG A 85 9.15 -3.82 -13.91
N PHE A 86 7.93 -3.41 -14.25
CA PHE A 86 7.54 -3.00 -15.60
C PHE A 86 7.65 -1.49 -15.83
N THR A 87 7.98 -0.71 -14.80
CA THR A 87 8.15 0.74 -14.88
C THR A 87 9.60 1.09 -15.23
N PRO A 88 9.90 1.60 -16.44
CA PRO A 88 11.27 1.92 -16.84
C PRO A 88 11.92 2.96 -15.91
N GLY A 89 13.17 2.73 -15.51
CA GLY A 89 13.91 3.66 -14.66
C GLY A 89 13.57 3.59 -13.17
N ARG A 90 12.78 2.60 -12.73
CA ARG A 90 12.74 2.17 -11.33
C ARG A 90 13.75 1.04 -11.12
N ASP A 91 14.61 1.17 -10.11
CA ASP A 91 15.41 0.05 -9.61
C ASP A 91 14.44 -0.91 -8.90
N ALA A 92 13.84 -1.84 -9.63
CA ALA A 92 13.26 -3.03 -9.03
C ALA A 92 14.44 -3.95 -8.66
N SER A 93 15.22 -3.55 -7.67
CA SER A 93 16.31 -4.38 -7.20
C SER A 93 15.67 -5.66 -6.68
N ALA A 94 16.00 -6.81 -7.30
CA ALA A 94 15.48 -8.11 -6.90
C ALA A 94 15.87 -8.52 -5.46
N TRP A 95 16.54 -7.63 -4.72
CA TRP A 95 16.93 -7.74 -3.33
C TRP A 95 15.86 -7.25 -2.33
N ASP A 96 14.85 -6.49 -2.77
CA ASP A 96 13.85 -5.92 -1.84
C ASP A 96 12.85 -6.95 -1.29
N VAL A 97 12.68 -8.11 -1.93
CA VAL A 97 11.85 -9.21 -1.41
C VAL A 97 12.44 -9.84 -0.11
N ALA A 98 13.71 -9.57 0.19
CA ALA A 98 14.39 -10.10 1.38
C ALA A 98 14.68 -9.05 2.46
N ALA A 99 14.37 -7.78 2.20
CA ALA A 99 14.61 -6.67 3.13
C ALA A 99 13.34 -5.91 3.56
N ASP A 100 12.16 -6.32 3.06
CA ASP A 100 10.85 -6.04 3.64
C ASP A 100 10.42 -7.12 4.65
#